data_AF-A0A6S7B9U6-F1
#
_entry.id   AF-A0A6S7B9U6-F1
#
_cell.length_a   1.000
_cell.length_b   1.000
_cell.length_c   1.000
_cell.angle_alpha   90.00
_cell.angle_beta   90.00
_cell.angle_gamma   90.00
#
_symmetry.space_group_name_H-M   'P 1'
#
loop_
_entity.id
_entity.type
_entity.pdbx_description
1 polymer ?
#
loop_
_entity_poly.entity_id
_entity_poly.type
_entity_poly.pdbx_seq_one_letter_code
_entity_poly.pdbx_strand_id
1 'polypeptide(L)'
;MDQTKLTAHLPTVDVQITRRTHPEQGAETITIHITAAPSFDAAAQWLLHASLFPIAPPLSLWADVMRAWQPWLAVRAGSSPSLPEPD
;
A
#
# COMPACT_ATOMS: atom_id res chain seq x y z
N MET A 1 -19.81 -2.93 -11.34
CA MET A 1 -18.56 -3.10 -10.56
C MET A 1 -17.91 -1.73 -10.46
N ASP A 2 -17.83 -1.17 -9.25
CA ASP A 2 -17.16 0.11 -9.02
C ASP A 2 -15.66 -0.11 -8.85
N GLN A 3 -14.85 0.53 -9.71
CA GLN A 3 -13.40 0.45 -9.68
C GLN A 3 -12.81 1.86 -9.76
N THR A 4 -11.98 2.21 -8.78
CA THR A 4 -11.20 3.46 -8.80
C THR A 4 -9.72 3.12 -9.01
N LYS A 5 -9.08 3.75 -9.99
CA LYS A 5 -7.64 3.62 -10.23
C LYS A 5 -6.96 4.97 -10.02
N LEU A 6 -5.96 4.99 -9.13
CA LEU A 6 -5.06 6.11 -8.94
C LEU A 6 -3.67 5.69 -9.44
N THR A 7 -3.01 6.55 -10.21
CA THR A 7 -1.64 6.29 -10.68
C THR A 7 -0.81 7.54 -10.46
N ALA A 8 0.36 7.36 -9.87
CA ALA A 8 1.35 8.40 -9.65
C ALA A 8 2.68 7.95 -10.25
N HIS A 9 3.26 8.82 -11.07
CA HIS A 9 4.58 8.65 -11.66
C HIS A 9 5.55 9.58 -10.94
N LEU A 10 6.45 9.01 -10.15
CA LEU A 10 7.52 9.73 -9.49
C LEU A 10 8.85 9.44 -10.22
N PRO A 11 9.89 10.28 -10.04
CA PRO A 11 11.13 10.14 -10.80
C PRO A 11 11.82 8.78 -10.70
N THR A 12 11.66 8.06 -9.59
CA THR A 12 12.27 6.74 -9.36
C THR A 12 11.28 5.66 -8.93
N VAL A 13 9.99 6.01 -8.85
CA VAL A 13 8.93 5.13 -8.33
C VAL A 13 7.64 5.32 -9.12
N ASP A 14 7.04 4.22 -9.55
CA ASP A 14 5.68 4.18 -10.05
C ASP A 14 4.76 3.56 -9.00
N VAL A 15 3.64 4.23 -8.72
CA VAL A 15 2.62 3.74 -7.79
C VAL A 15 1.28 3.65 -8.48
N GLN A 16 0.67 2.47 -8.45
CA GLN A 16 -0.70 2.25 -8.88
C GLN A 16 -1.54 1.72 -7.73
N ILE A 17 -2.64 2.41 -7.44
CA ILE A 17 -3.63 1.98 -6.46
C ILE A 17 -4.92 1.66 -7.21
N THR A 18 -5.45 0.46 -7.01
CA THR A 18 -6.73 0.04 -7.60
C THR A 18 -7.66 -0.39 -6.49
N ARG A 19 -8.78 0.32 -6.33
CA ARG A 19 -9.88 0.00 -5.42
C ARG A 19 -10.98 -0.69 -6.21
N ARG A 20 -11.53 -1.79 -5.69
CA ARG A 20 -12.67 -2.52 -6.25
C ARG A 20 -13.62 -2.90 -5.13
N THR A 21 -14.90 -2.57 -5.29
CA THR A 21 -15.95 -3.04 -4.38
C THR A 21 -16.49 -4.39 -4.87
N HIS A 22 -16.53 -5.38 -3.99
CA HIS A 22 -17.11 -6.72 -4.22
C HIS A 22 -18.46 -6.82 -3.48
N PRO A 23 -19.56 -6.38 -4.11
CA PRO A 23 -20.88 -6.34 -3.46
C PRO A 23 -21.38 -7.75 -3.06
N GLU A 24 -21.05 -8.77 -3.84
CA GLU A 24 -21.38 -10.19 -3.59
C GLU A 24 -20.86 -10.69 -2.23
N GLN A 25 -19.75 -10.13 -1.76
CA GLN A 25 -19.01 -10.56 -0.57
C GLN A 25 -19.04 -9.51 0.54
N GLY A 26 -19.74 -8.39 0.33
CA GLY A 26 -19.71 -7.24 1.25
C GLY A 26 -18.29 -6.70 1.52
N ALA A 27 -17.37 -6.89 0.57
CA ALA A 27 -15.95 -6.66 0.77
C ALA A 27 -15.40 -5.58 -0.16
N GLU A 28 -14.30 -4.95 0.25
CA GLU A 28 -13.55 -4.01 -0.57
C GLU A 28 -12.12 -4.51 -0.78
N THR A 29 -11.71 -4.61 -2.03
CA THR A 29 -10.36 -5.02 -2.43
C THR A 29 -9.58 -3.79 -2.86
N ILE A 30 -8.47 -3.52 -2.17
CA ILE A 30 -7.50 -2.49 -2.56
C ILE A 30 -6.19 -3.18 -2.93
N THR A 31 -5.68 -2.90 -4.13
CA THR A 31 -4.40 -3.39 -4.62
C THR A 31 -3.46 -2.21 -4.81
N ILE A 32 -2.26 -2.30 -4.24
CA ILE A 32 -1.21 -1.29 -4.37
C ILE A 32 -0.02 -1.95 -5.07
N HIS A 33 0.28 -1.49 -6.27
CA HIS A 33 1.48 -1.86 -7.00
C HIS A 33 2.49 -0.74 -6.94
N ILE A 34 3.69 -1.07 -6.49
CA ILE A 34 4.82 -0.15 -6.42
C ILE A 34 5.95 -0.76 -7.25
N THR A 35 6.49 0.01 -8.17
CA THR A 35 7.65 -0.37 -8.98
C THR A 35 8.72 0.70 -8.79
N ALA A 36 9.93 0.29 -8.44
CA ALA A 36 11.06 1.20 -8.25
C ALA A 36 12.22 0.75 -9.14
N ALA A 37 12.79 1.68 -9.90
CA ALA A 37 13.95 1.45 -10.74
C ALA A 37 15.06 2.45 -10.36
N PRO A 38 16.31 2.00 -10.18
CA PRO A 38 16.83 0.64 -10.40
C PRO A 38 16.56 -0.34 -9.23
N SER A 39 16.35 0.14 -8.01
CA SER A 39 15.96 -0.66 -6.86
C SER A 39 15.14 0.18 -5.87
N PHE A 40 14.41 -0.47 -4.97
CA PHE A 40 13.62 0.22 -3.95
C PHE A 40 14.49 1.05 -2.99
N ASP A 41 15.67 0.54 -2.63
CA ASP A 41 16.61 1.24 -1.74
C ASP A 41 17.19 2.50 -2.42
N ALA A 42 17.53 2.43 -3.70
CA ALA A 42 17.99 3.58 -4.47
C ALA A 42 16.90 4.66 -4.60
N ALA A 43 15.65 4.25 -4.79
CA ALA A 43 14.51 5.16 -4.81
C ALA A 43 14.25 5.80 -3.44
N ALA A 44 14.38 5.03 -2.36
CA ALA A 44 14.28 5.56 -1.00
C ALA A 44 15.39 6.58 -0.71
N GLN A 45 16.63 6.29 -1.14
CA GLN A 45 17.73 7.24 -1.04
C GLN A 45 17.44 8.52 -1.83
N TRP A 46 16.88 8.43 -3.04
CA TRP A 46 16.47 9.64 -3.80
C TRP A 46 15.39 10.44 -3.09
N LEU A 47 14.36 9.80 -2.51
CA LEU A 47 13.31 10.47 -1.73
C LEU A 47 13.85 11.13 -0.45
N LEU A 48 14.91 10.56 0.14
CA LEU A 48 15.60 11.10 1.31
C LEU A 48 16.58 12.23 0.96
N HIS A 49 17.28 12.12 -0.18
CA HIS A 49 18.27 13.11 -0.64
C HIS A 49 17.62 14.32 -1.30
N ALA A 50 16.59 14.08 -2.10
CA ALA A 50 15.75 15.14 -2.59
C ALA A 50 15.05 15.68 -1.35
N SER A 51 15.50 16.84 -0.86
CA SER A 51 14.93 17.56 0.29
C SER A 51 13.49 18.06 0.03
N LEU A 52 12.73 17.33 -0.80
CA LEU A 52 11.33 17.51 -1.15
C LEU A 52 10.40 17.18 0.02
N PHE A 53 10.90 16.47 1.05
CA PHE A 53 10.19 16.29 2.31
C PHE A 53 11.01 16.87 3.47
N PRO A 54 10.84 18.16 3.81
CA PRO A 54 11.21 18.67 5.13
C PRO A 54 10.33 18.10 6.25
N ILE A 55 9.50 17.08 5.96
CA ILE A 55 8.39 16.61 6.78
C ILE A 55 8.54 15.10 6.99
N ALA A 56 9.23 14.76 8.07
CA ALA A 56 9.36 13.45 8.70
C ALA A 56 10.05 12.33 7.88
N PRO A 57 10.88 11.47 8.51
CA PRO A 57 11.48 10.33 7.83
C PRO A 57 10.39 9.47 7.15
N PRO A 58 10.66 8.82 6.01
CA PRO A 58 9.68 8.10 5.19
C PRO A 58 8.91 7.01 5.97
N LEU A 59 9.52 6.48 7.03
CA LEU A 59 8.89 5.56 7.98
C LEU A 59 7.79 6.19 8.83
N SER A 60 7.85 7.50 9.14
CA SER A 60 6.81 8.21 9.89
C SER A 60 5.57 8.46 9.05
N LEU A 61 5.73 8.86 7.78
CA LEU A 61 4.61 8.92 6.82
C LEU A 61 3.93 7.55 6.72
N TRP A 62 4.74 6.49 6.62
CA TRP A 62 4.22 5.13 6.60
C TRP A 62 3.50 4.75 7.90
N ALA A 63 3.99 5.19 9.06
CA ALA A 63 3.33 4.98 10.35
C ALA A 63 1.95 5.68 10.42
N ASP A 64 1.83 6.90 9.89
CA ASP A 64 0.54 7.60 9.80
C ASP A 64 -0.43 6.94 8.83
N VAL A 65 0.07 6.43 7.70
CA VAL A 65 -0.72 5.63 6.75
C VAL A 65 -1.21 4.34 7.40
N MET A 66 -0.33 3.60 8.09
CA MET A 66 -0.69 2.39 8.84
C MET A 66 -1.70 2.70 9.95
N ARG A 67 -1.61 3.89 10.57
CA ARG A 67 -2.58 4.34 11.58
C ARG A 67 -3.95 4.65 10.96
N ALA A 68 -4.00 5.26 9.79
CA ALA A 68 -5.25 5.49 9.05
C ALA A 68 -5.91 4.17 8.60
N TRP A 69 -5.12 3.13 8.38
CA TRP A 69 -5.61 1.78 8.04
C TRP A 69 -5.86 0.86 9.24
N GLN A 70 -5.68 1.33 10.48
CA GLN A 70 -5.91 0.53 11.71
C GLN A 70 -7.26 -0.20 11.74
N PRO A 71 -8.41 0.42 11.39
CA PRO A 71 -9.71 -0.25 11.49
C PRO A 71 -9.82 -1.50 10.61
N TRP A 72 -9.09 -1.55 9.49
CA TRP A 72 -9.07 -2.69 8.58
C TRP A 72 -7.96 -3.69 8.90
N LEU A 73 -6.86 -3.24 9.48
CA LEU A 73 -5.80 -4.13 9.99
C LEU A 73 -6.28 -4.93 11.21
N ALA A 74 -7.05 -4.30 12.10
CA ALA A 74 -7.63 -4.95 13.28
C ALA A 74 -8.60 -6.09 12.92
N VAL A 75 -9.31 -5.96 11.79
CA VAL A 75 -10.22 -6.99 11.28
C VAL A 75 -9.47 -8.27 10.86
N ARG A 76 -8.21 -8.20 10.41
CA ARG A 76 -7.43 -9.38 10.00
C ARG A 76 -6.73 -10.14 11.14
N ALA A 77 -6.54 -9.52 12.30
CA ALA A 77 -5.92 -10.22 13.45
C ALA A 77 -6.85 -11.26 14.10
N GLY A 78 -8.17 -11.19 13.83
CA GLY A 78 -9.18 -12.13 14.33
C GLY A 78 -9.56 -13.26 13.37
N SER A 79 -9.03 -13.28 12.14
CA SER A 79 -9.45 -14.24 11.12
C SER A 79 -8.24 -14.76 10.36
N SER A 80 -7.52 -15.71 10.97
CA SER A 80 -6.73 -16.69 10.22
C SER A 80 -7.70 -17.76 9.72
N PRO A 81 -8.00 -17.87 8.41
CA PRO A 81 -8.53 -19.11 7.89
C PRO A 81 -7.41 -20.14 8.02
N SER A 82 -7.61 -21.16 8.85
CA SER A 82 -6.76 -22.34 8.87
C SER A 82 -6.72 -22.94 7.46
N LEU A 83 -5.54 -22.99 6.86
CA LEU A 83 -5.30 -23.63 5.57
C LEU A 83 -5.63 -25.13 5.72
N PRO A 84 -6.48 -25.74 4.88
CA PRO A 84 -6.66 -27.19 4.90
C PRO A 84 -5.37 -27.88 4.46
N GLU A 85 -4.94 -28.85 5.26
CA GLU A 85 -3.77 -29.70 5.05
C GLU A 85 -3.95 -30.54 3.77
N PRO A 86 -2.97 -30.59 2.86
CA PRO A 86 -3.08 -31.40 1.64
C PRO A 86 -2.85 -32.89 1.95
N ASP A 87 -3.77 -33.74 1.46
CA ASP A 87 -3.63 -35.21 1.39
C ASP A 87 -2.47 -35.65 0.46
#